data_AF-A0A6P1A786-F1
#
_entry.id   AF-A0A6P1A786-F1
#
_cell.length_a   1.000
_cell.length_b   1.000
_cell.length_c   1.000
_cell.angle_alpha   90.00
_cell.angle_beta   90.00
_cell.angle_gamma   90.00
#
_symmetry.space_group_name_H-M   'P 1'
#
loop_
_entity.id
_entity.type
_entity.pdbx_description
1 polymer ?
#
loop_
_entity_poly.entity_id
_entity_poly.type
_entity_poly.pdbx_seq_one_letter_code
_entity_poly.pdbx_strand_id
1 'polypeptide(L)'
;MTNELKLIFDDSELEKIQQSDLKDRQHPLKRLLFSDYNYERNHQVLTNTDRALRHLSEKNEKWISSLKKRLLDFDDYSTSSSALGEIRAFGYLLEAGISVKPLSSGSDFLLRQKEDEEEDEVLLEVHSKQMNHNETQALEEFHQGKRGRSVASPTSPKIIVREHVTTPCGKPKKGESTTENVISKLAYIKGKEHQLSKDKTSILWLDFQDESWNLFDDVGRILPIRTWNSAFYSGEFWYAFYGWKSAIIFEMSELDHPFYGKQVKMRHDGRFLQSNKLDAVIISFSRNTIVMENPYSTKAIKPWLWKKLIYLPWFNFEYSYTNWLVSDLEQKIDLDKKKIIALSKYISL
;
A
#
# COMPACT_ATOMS: atom_id res chain seq x y z
N MET A 1 -27.74 -3.84 -3.78
CA MET A 1 -26.52 -3.91 -4.61
C MET A 1 -26.11 -5.37 -4.70
N THR A 2 -25.96 -5.92 -5.90
CA THR A 2 -25.37 -7.25 -6.09
C THR A 2 -23.90 -7.21 -5.67
N ASN A 3 -23.48 -8.19 -4.89
CA ASN A 3 -22.08 -8.36 -4.48
C ASN A 3 -21.38 -9.16 -5.59
N GLU A 4 -20.69 -8.45 -6.49
CA GLU A 4 -20.03 -9.03 -7.67
C GLU A 4 -18.98 -10.07 -7.25
N LEU A 5 -18.30 -9.82 -6.13
CA LEU A 5 -17.30 -10.75 -5.60
C LEU A 5 -17.91 -12.11 -5.24
N LYS A 6 -19.15 -12.15 -4.75
CA LYS A 6 -19.84 -13.43 -4.48
C LYS A 6 -20.11 -14.22 -5.75
N LEU A 7 -20.36 -13.57 -6.89
CA LEU A 7 -20.70 -14.24 -8.15
C LEU A 7 -19.56 -15.05 -8.76
N ILE A 8 -18.32 -14.87 -8.28
CA ILE A 8 -17.14 -15.63 -8.72
C ILE A 8 -17.16 -17.06 -8.15
N PHE A 9 -17.87 -17.27 -7.05
CA PHE A 9 -17.82 -18.50 -6.25
C PHE A 9 -19.14 -19.25 -6.29
N ASP A 10 -19.07 -20.58 -6.26
CA ASP A 10 -20.25 -21.41 -6.03
C ASP A 10 -20.59 -21.51 -4.53
N ASP A 11 -21.76 -22.04 -4.20
CA ASP A 11 -22.24 -22.15 -2.82
C ASP A 11 -21.28 -22.97 -1.93
N SER A 12 -20.65 -24.01 -2.47
CA SER A 12 -19.71 -24.85 -1.71
C SER A 12 -18.42 -24.11 -1.37
N GLU A 13 -17.96 -23.24 -2.27
CA GLU A 13 -16.79 -22.40 -2.06
C GLU A 13 -17.12 -21.26 -1.08
N LEU A 14 -18.29 -20.65 -1.19
CA LEU A 14 -18.77 -19.64 -0.25
C LEU A 14 -18.86 -20.19 1.18
N GLU A 15 -19.36 -21.42 1.33
CA GLU A 15 -19.39 -22.10 2.63
C GLU A 15 -17.97 -22.32 3.19
N LYS A 16 -17.03 -22.79 2.36
CA LYS A 16 -15.61 -22.93 2.77
C LYS A 16 -14.97 -21.61 3.16
N ILE A 17 -15.23 -20.53 2.41
CA ILE A 17 -14.76 -19.19 2.76
C ILE A 17 -15.32 -18.77 4.12
N GLN A 18 -16.62 -18.97 4.35
CA GLN A 18 -17.25 -18.61 5.62
C GLN A 18 -16.66 -19.41 6.80
N GLN A 19 -16.38 -20.69 6.59
CA GLN A 19 -15.84 -21.61 7.59
C GLN A 19 -14.32 -21.51 7.78
N SER A 20 -13.61 -20.72 6.96
CA SER A 20 -12.15 -20.64 7.03
C SER A 20 -11.67 -20.22 8.43
N ASP A 21 -10.59 -20.87 8.89
CA ASP A 21 -10.01 -20.61 10.21
C ASP A 21 -9.48 -19.18 10.35
N LEU A 22 -9.31 -18.73 11.59
CA LEU A 22 -8.51 -17.56 11.89
C LEU A 22 -7.04 -17.99 11.99
N LYS A 23 -6.17 -17.41 11.16
CA LYS A 23 -4.71 -17.63 11.24
C LYS A 23 -4.06 -16.48 11.99
N ASP A 24 -3.06 -15.83 11.42
CA ASP A 24 -2.61 -14.51 11.86
C ASP A 24 -3.72 -13.47 11.67
N ARG A 25 -4.58 -13.67 10.66
CA ARG A 25 -5.60 -12.73 10.25
C ARG A 25 -6.81 -13.48 9.67
N GLN A 26 -7.90 -12.79 9.34
CA GLN A 26 -9.05 -13.43 8.70
C GLN A 26 -8.74 -13.73 7.23
N HIS A 27 -9.32 -14.79 6.67
CA HIS A 27 -9.19 -15.01 5.23
C HIS A 27 -9.72 -13.78 4.48
N PRO A 28 -8.98 -13.21 3.49
CA PRO A 28 -9.36 -11.95 2.86
C PRO A 28 -10.77 -11.96 2.27
N LEU A 29 -11.19 -13.07 1.64
CA LEU A 29 -12.58 -13.21 1.17
C LEU A 29 -13.58 -13.32 2.32
N LYS A 30 -13.24 -14.00 3.42
CA LYS A 30 -14.13 -14.10 4.58
C LYS A 30 -14.40 -12.71 5.16
N ARG A 31 -13.33 -11.94 5.32
CA ARG A 31 -13.39 -10.54 5.75
C ARG A 31 -14.27 -9.68 4.84
N LEU A 32 -14.19 -9.84 3.52
CA LEU A 32 -14.98 -8.98 2.62
C LEU A 32 -16.43 -9.47 2.46
N LEU A 33 -16.67 -10.78 2.43
CA LEU A 33 -17.99 -11.34 2.10
C LEU A 33 -18.90 -11.55 3.30
N PHE A 34 -18.32 -11.67 4.49
CA PHE A 34 -19.01 -12.06 5.73
C PHE A 34 -18.64 -11.20 6.95
N SER A 35 -17.96 -10.05 6.78
CA SER A 35 -17.74 -9.15 7.93
C SER A 35 -19.04 -8.53 8.43
N ASP A 36 -19.11 -8.32 9.74
CA ASP A 36 -20.11 -7.44 10.33
C ASP A 36 -19.97 -6.03 9.74
N TYR A 37 -21.09 -5.45 9.31
CA TYR A 37 -21.18 -4.12 8.69
C TYR A 37 -20.62 -2.97 9.55
N ASN A 38 -20.27 -3.25 10.82
CA ASN A 38 -19.73 -2.26 11.76
C ASN A 38 -18.29 -1.84 11.44
N TYR A 39 -17.58 -2.52 10.54
CA TYR A 39 -16.24 -2.12 10.09
C TYR A 39 -16.30 -1.34 8.78
N GLU A 40 -16.43 -0.01 8.89
CA GLU A 40 -16.56 0.91 7.74
C GLU A 40 -15.50 0.69 6.66
N ARG A 41 -14.25 0.42 7.06
CA ARG A 41 -13.17 0.13 6.11
C ARG A 41 -13.39 -1.16 5.33
N ASN A 42 -13.82 -2.25 5.98
CA ASN A 42 -14.07 -3.51 5.27
C ASN A 42 -15.18 -3.34 4.23
N HIS A 43 -16.24 -2.61 4.60
CA HIS A 43 -17.31 -2.24 3.66
C HIS A 43 -16.77 -1.40 2.48
N GLN A 44 -15.88 -0.44 2.76
CA GLN A 44 -15.25 0.36 1.71
C GLN A 44 -14.37 -0.51 0.78
N VAL A 45 -13.56 -1.43 1.32
CA VAL A 45 -12.72 -2.34 0.52
C VAL A 45 -13.57 -3.32 -0.30
N LEU A 46 -14.70 -3.79 0.24
CA LEU A 46 -15.67 -4.59 -0.50
C LEU A 46 -16.27 -3.78 -1.65
N THR A 47 -16.76 -2.57 -1.37
CA THR A 47 -17.32 -1.64 -2.38
C THR A 47 -16.32 -1.38 -3.50
N ASN A 48 -15.07 -1.15 -3.11
CA ASN A 48 -13.93 -0.96 -4.00
C ASN A 48 -13.69 -2.18 -4.90
N THR A 49 -13.76 -3.38 -4.33
CA THR A 49 -13.54 -4.65 -5.06
C THR A 49 -14.71 -4.97 -5.99
N ASP A 50 -15.95 -4.80 -5.53
CA ASP A 50 -17.16 -4.99 -6.34
C ASP A 50 -17.20 -4.01 -7.52
N ARG A 51 -16.86 -2.73 -7.29
CA ARG A 51 -16.74 -1.73 -8.35
C ARG A 51 -15.73 -2.17 -9.42
N ALA A 52 -14.55 -2.63 -9.01
CA ALA A 52 -13.54 -3.12 -9.94
C ALA A 52 -14.04 -4.33 -10.77
N LEU A 53 -14.74 -5.27 -10.14
CA LEU A 53 -15.29 -6.46 -10.81
C LEU A 53 -16.35 -6.11 -11.87
N ARG A 54 -17.19 -5.10 -11.66
CA ARG A 54 -18.16 -4.65 -12.67
C ARG A 54 -17.47 -4.28 -13.99
N HIS A 55 -16.32 -3.62 -13.91
CA HIS A 55 -15.55 -3.20 -15.08
C HIS A 55 -14.73 -4.32 -15.74
N LEU A 56 -14.52 -5.44 -15.05
CA LEU A 56 -13.85 -6.61 -15.61
C LEU A 56 -14.80 -7.52 -16.41
N SER A 57 -16.12 -7.38 -16.21
CA SER A 57 -17.14 -8.33 -16.67
C SER A 57 -17.21 -8.55 -18.20
N GLU A 58 -17.77 -9.71 -18.56
CA GLU A 58 -17.90 -10.36 -19.89
C GLU A 58 -16.60 -10.60 -20.69
N LYS A 59 -15.67 -9.64 -20.76
CA LYS A 59 -14.47 -9.76 -21.61
C LYS A 59 -13.27 -10.41 -20.91
N ASN A 60 -13.24 -10.41 -19.57
CA ASN A 60 -12.10 -10.91 -18.79
C ASN A 60 -12.43 -12.09 -17.87
N GLU A 61 -13.55 -12.78 -18.09
CA GLU A 61 -14.01 -13.89 -17.26
C GLU A 61 -12.96 -15.02 -17.11
N LYS A 62 -12.24 -15.34 -18.20
CA LYS A 62 -11.15 -16.32 -18.18
C LYS A 62 -10.01 -15.92 -17.25
N TRP A 63 -9.66 -14.63 -17.21
CA TRP A 63 -8.62 -14.12 -16.33
C TRP A 63 -9.07 -14.17 -14.87
N ILE A 64 -10.31 -13.73 -14.58
CA ILE A 64 -10.89 -13.84 -13.22
C ILE A 64 -10.90 -15.31 -12.75
N SER A 65 -11.33 -16.22 -13.61
CA SER A 65 -11.35 -17.66 -13.34
C SER A 65 -9.95 -18.20 -13.03
N SER A 66 -8.92 -17.69 -13.71
CA SER A 66 -7.53 -18.09 -13.45
C SER A 66 -7.02 -17.67 -12.06
N LEU A 67 -7.60 -16.60 -11.48
CA LEU A 67 -7.28 -16.16 -10.12
C LEU A 67 -7.99 -16.96 -9.04
N LYS A 68 -9.03 -17.72 -9.37
CA LYS A 68 -9.89 -18.41 -8.39
C LYS A 68 -9.11 -19.29 -7.42
N LYS A 69 -8.11 -20.04 -7.92
CA LYS A 69 -7.22 -20.85 -7.07
C LYS A 69 -6.45 -20.00 -6.04
N ARG A 70 -5.98 -18.83 -6.45
CA ARG A 70 -5.24 -17.89 -5.57
C ARG A 70 -6.18 -17.22 -4.57
N LEU A 71 -7.39 -16.88 -4.99
CA LEU A 71 -8.42 -16.30 -4.15
C LEU A 71 -8.87 -17.26 -3.03
N LEU A 72 -8.92 -18.55 -3.33
CA LEU A 72 -9.27 -19.65 -2.40
C LEU A 72 -8.04 -20.29 -1.74
N ASP A 73 -6.91 -19.58 -1.66
CA ASP A 73 -5.73 -20.08 -0.96
C ASP A 73 -5.93 -19.99 0.56
N PHE A 74 -6.43 -21.09 1.13
CA PHE A 74 -6.63 -21.22 2.56
C PHE A 74 -5.33 -21.47 3.34
N ASP A 75 -4.22 -21.74 2.66
CA ASP A 75 -2.92 -22.00 3.26
C ASP A 75 -2.09 -20.71 3.42
N ASP A 76 -2.10 -19.84 2.41
CA ASP A 76 -1.46 -18.52 2.43
C ASP A 76 -2.42 -17.39 2.06
N TYR A 77 -2.89 -16.68 3.09
CA TYR A 77 -3.82 -15.55 2.93
C TYR A 77 -3.19 -14.38 2.15
N SER A 78 -1.87 -14.35 2.03
CA SER A 78 -1.15 -13.37 1.23
C SER A 78 -1.41 -13.54 -0.26
N THR A 79 -1.56 -14.79 -0.71
CA THR A 79 -1.90 -15.12 -2.10
C THR A 79 -3.29 -14.57 -2.46
N SER A 80 -4.27 -14.76 -1.57
CA SER A 80 -5.64 -14.25 -1.75
C SER A 80 -5.68 -12.72 -1.73
N SER A 81 -4.95 -12.10 -0.79
CA SER A 81 -4.82 -10.64 -0.70
C SER A 81 -4.15 -10.01 -1.95
N SER A 82 -3.15 -10.69 -2.51
CA SER A 82 -2.50 -10.29 -3.77
C SER A 82 -3.47 -10.35 -4.95
N ALA A 83 -4.21 -11.46 -5.09
CA ALA A 83 -5.19 -11.61 -6.19
C ALA A 83 -6.30 -10.55 -6.12
N LEU A 84 -6.76 -10.20 -4.91
CA LEU A 84 -7.72 -9.11 -4.72
C LEU A 84 -7.15 -7.74 -5.09
N GLY A 85 -5.85 -7.49 -4.82
CA GLY A 85 -5.19 -6.26 -5.25
C GLY A 85 -5.06 -6.15 -6.77
N GLU A 86 -4.75 -7.25 -7.45
CA GLU A 86 -4.74 -7.32 -8.92
C GLU A 86 -6.13 -7.05 -9.51
N ILE A 87 -7.18 -7.62 -8.93
CA ILE A 87 -8.57 -7.35 -9.35
C ILE A 87 -8.88 -5.85 -9.23
N ARG A 88 -8.57 -5.22 -8.09
CA ARG A 88 -8.79 -3.78 -7.89
C ARG A 88 -8.01 -2.94 -8.90
N ALA A 89 -6.72 -3.19 -9.05
CA ALA A 89 -5.88 -2.43 -9.98
C ALA A 89 -6.40 -2.56 -11.43
N PHE A 90 -6.65 -3.78 -11.91
CA PHE A 90 -7.13 -4.00 -13.27
C PHE A 90 -8.51 -3.37 -13.49
N GLY A 91 -9.48 -3.62 -12.59
CA GLY A 91 -10.81 -3.03 -12.72
C GLY A 91 -10.81 -1.51 -12.69
N TYR A 92 -9.98 -0.88 -11.86
CA TYR A 92 -9.87 0.59 -11.81
C TYR A 92 -9.24 1.19 -13.06
N LEU A 93 -8.22 0.53 -13.61
CA LEU A 93 -7.62 0.98 -14.87
C LEU A 93 -8.64 0.89 -16.01
N LEU A 94 -9.42 -0.19 -16.09
CA LEU A 94 -10.52 -0.31 -17.05
C LEU A 94 -11.60 0.75 -16.84
N GLU A 95 -11.97 1.01 -15.59
CA GLU A 95 -12.94 2.06 -15.23
C GLU A 95 -12.47 3.45 -15.68
N ALA A 96 -11.18 3.75 -15.50
CA ALA A 96 -10.56 4.97 -16.00
C ALA A 96 -10.50 5.03 -17.54
N GLY A 97 -10.93 3.98 -18.24
CA GLY A 97 -10.93 3.90 -19.69
C GLY A 97 -9.55 3.67 -20.28
N ILE A 98 -8.67 2.97 -19.56
CA ILE A 98 -7.33 2.54 -20.01
C ILE A 98 -7.47 1.13 -20.61
N SER A 99 -6.84 0.88 -21.76
CA SER A 99 -6.76 -0.48 -22.30
C SER A 99 -5.70 -1.27 -21.53
N VAL A 100 -6.11 -2.36 -20.87
CA VAL A 100 -5.25 -3.15 -20.01
C VAL A 100 -5.20 -4.59 -20.50
N LYS A 101 -4.00 -5.17 -20.56
CA LYS A 101 -3.78 -6.57 -20.89
C LYS A 101 -2.98 -7.25 -19.77
N PRO A 102 -3.51 -8.33 -19.15
CA PRO A 102 -2.72 -9.19 -18.27
C PRO A 102 -1.56 -9.84 -18.99
N LEU A 103 -0.41 -9.91 -18.32
CA LEU A 103 0.78 -10.58 -18.81
C LEU A 103 0.99 -11.90 -18.05
N SER A 104 1.59 -12.88 -18.73
CA SER A 104 1.88 -14.20 -18.14
C SER A 104 3.25 -14.26 -17.46
N SER A 105 4.10 -13.24 -17.65
CA SER A 105 5.44 -13.16 -17.07
C SER A 105 5.93 -11.72 -17.01
N GLY A 106 6.79 -11.41 -16.04
CA GLY A 106 7.30 -10.06 -15.83
C GLY A 106 6.36 -9.23 -14.96
N SER A 107 5.98 -8.05 -15.46
CA SER A 107 4.95 -7.21 -14.85
C SER A 107 3.57 -7.86 -14.92
N ASP A 108 2.63 -7.48 -14.07
CA ASP A 108 1.26 -8.04 -14.09
C ASP A 108 0.44 -7.54 -15.29
N PHE A 109 0.59 -6.27 -15.65
CA PHE A 109 -0.24 -5.62 -16.68
C PHE A 109 0.55 -4.80 -17.69
N LEU A 110 0.04 -4.77 -18.91
CA LEU A 110 0.44 -3.88 -19.99
C LEU A 110 -0.70 -2.91 -20.29
N LEU A 111 -0.45 -1.62 -20.11
CA LEU A 111 -1.37 -0.54 -20.43
C LEU A 111 -1.06 -0.02 -21.82
N ARG A 112 -2.09 0.20 -22.62
CA ARG A 112 -1.97 0.66 -24.00
C ARG A 112 -2.90 1.82 -24.27
N GLN A 113 -2.42 2.74 -25.09
CA GLN A 113 -3.24 3.75 -25.73
C GLN A 113 -2.73 3.92 -27.15
N LYS A 114 -3.66 3.94 -28.11
CA LYS A 114 -3.36 4.30 -29.49
C LYS A 114 -3.67 5.79 -29.66
N GLU A 115 -2.65 6.59 -29.93
CA GLU A 115 -2.79 7.99 -30.35
C GLU A 115 -2.08 8.11 -31.72
N ASP A 116 -2.79 8.59 -32.74
CA ASP A 116 -2.24 8.96 -34.05
C ASP A 116 -1.24 7.94 -34.66
N GLU A 117 -1.67 6.67 -34.74
CA GLU A 117 -0.91 5.52 -35.30
C GLU A 117 0.27 4.99 -34.45
N GLU A 118 0.69 5.69 -33.40
CA GLU A 118 1.64 5.18 -32.41
C GLU A 118 0.92 4.49 -31.24
N GLU A 119 1.38 3.27 -30.89
CA GLU A 119 0.92 2.55 -29.70
C GLU A 119 1.91 2.81 -28.57
N ASP A 120 1.46 3.54 -27.55
CA ASP A 120 2.24 3.69 -26.33
C ASP A 120 1.99 2.55 -25.36
N GLU A 121 3.03 2.12 -24.67
CA GLU A 121 3.01 0.97 -23.77
C GLU A 121 3.61 1.30 -22.41
N VAL A 122 2.82 1.07 -21.37
CA VAL A 122 3.25 1.21 -19.97
C VAL A 122 3.14 -0.13 -19.27
N LEU A 123 4.20 -0.52 -18.57
CA LEU A 123 4.19 -1.72 -17.72
C LEU A 123 3.73 -1.36 -16.32
N LEU A 124 2.85 -2.16 -15.76
CA LEU A 124 2.35 -1.98 -14.40
C LEU A 124 2.49 -3.27 -13.60
N GLU A 125 3.22 -3.18 -12.49
CA GLU A 125 3.39 -4.25 -11.51
C GLU A 125 2.51 -3.95 -10.29
N VAL A 126 1.73 -4.92 -9.82
CA VAL A 126 0.91 -4.80 -8.62
C VAL A 126 1.60 -5.47 -7.45
N HIS A 127 1.54 -4.81 -6.30
CA HIS A 127 1.99 -5.37 -5.04
C HIS A 127 1.01 -5.04 -3.93
N SER A 128 0.24 -6.04 -3.51
CA SER A 128 -0.50 -5.97 -2.24
C SER A 128 0.48 -6.17 -1.10
N LYS A 129 0.77 -5.12 -0.33
CA LYS A 129 1.72 -5.23 0.78
C LYS A 129 1.18 -6.24 1.81
N GLN A 130 2.04 -7.13 2.29
CA GLN A 130 1.70 -8.12 3.32
C GLN A 130 2.48 -7.85 4.60
N MET A 131 1.92 -8.28 5.74
CA MET A 131 2.60 -8.23 7.03
C MET A 131 3.93 -8.99 6.97
N ASN A 132 4.91 -8.56 7.77
CA ASN A 132 6.17 -9.26 7.90
C ASN A 132 5.95 -10.71 8.38
N HIS A 133 6.63 -11.67 7.74
CA HIS A 133 6.47 -13.10 8.01
C HIS A 133 6.63 -13.47 9.50
N ASN A 134 7.60 -12.89 10.20
CA ASN A 134 7.82 -13.20 11.61
C ASN A 134 6.67 -12.68 12.50
N GLU A 135 6.04 -11.58 12.09
CA GLU A 135 4.90 -10.97 12.80
C GLU A 135 3.62 -11.74 12.49
N THR A 136 3.42 -12.18 11.25
CA THR A 136 2.39 -13.16 10.86
C THR A 136 2.46 -14.40 11.75
N GLN A 137 3.63 -15.05 11.80
CA GLN A 137 3.80 -16.26 12.62
C GLN A 137 3.54 -15.99 14.11
N ALA A 138 4.04 -14.87 14.65
CA ALA A 138 3.86 -14.53 16.05
C ALA A 138 2.40 -14.22 16.42
N LEU A 139 1.64 -13.63 15.49
CA LEU A 139 0.22 -13.32 15.68
C LEU A 139 -0.65 -14.59 15.56
N GLU A 140 -0.32 -15.49 14.64
CA GLU A 140 -0.98 -16.80 14.53
C GLU A 140 -0.76 -17.63 15.81
N GLU A 141 0.47 -17.69 16.33
CA GLU A 141 0.77 -18.33 17.61
C GLU A 141 -0.02 -17.72 18.78
N PHE A 142 -0.26 -16.41 18.75
CA PHE A 142 -1.07 -15.72 19.75
C PHE A 142 -2.54 -16.18 19.69
N HIS A 143 -3.15 -16.20 18.49
CA HIS A 143 -4.53 -16.66 18.29
C HIS A 143 -4.71 -18.14 18.65
N GLN A 144 -3.71 -18.98 18.39
CA GLN A 144 -3.69 -20.40 18.78
C GLN A 144 -3.44 -20.63 20.27
N GLY A 145 -3.35 -19.56 21.07
CA GLY A 145 -3.17 -19.67 22.50
C GLY A 145 -1.74 -19.96 22.95
N LYS A 146 -0.76 -20.05 22.04
CA LYS A 146 0.63 -20.47 22.32
C LYS A 146 1.52 -19.36 22.87
N ARG A 147 1.14 -18.08 22.70
CA ARG A 147 1.98 -16.91 23.05
C ARG A 147 1.20 -15.74 23.62
N GLY A 148 1.65 -15.11 24.71
CA GLY A 148 1.01 -13.92 25.29
C GLY A 148 1.24 -13.79 26.79
N ARG A 149 1.01 -12.60 27.37
CA ARG A 149 0.98 -12.42 28.83
C ARG A 149 -0.45 -12.59 29.32
N SER A 150 -0.65 -13.46 30.30
CA SER A 150 -1.94 -13.65 30.97
C SER A 150 -1.90 -12.94 32.32
N VAL A 151 -2.84 -12.03 32.56
CA VAL A 151 -3.04 -11.44 33.88
C VAL A 151 -4.34 -12.01 34.45
N ALA A 152 -4.25 -12.70 35.59
CA ALA A 152 -5.41 -13.19 36.31
C ALA A 152 -5.95 -12.09 37.22
N SER A 153 -7.24 -11.75 37.10
CA SER A 153 -7.90 -10.87 38.07
C SER A 153 -8.11 -11.62 39.40
N PRO A 154 -7.66 -11.07 40.54
CA PRO A 154 -7.74 -11.76 41.83
C PRO A 154 -9.15 -11.77 42.45
N THR A 155 -10.13 -11.02 41.92
CA THR A 155 -11.41 -10.74 42.60
C THR A 155 -12.68 -11.12 41.81
N SER A 156 -12.58 -11.92 40.75
CA SER A 156 -13.74 -12.27 39.89
C SER A 156 -13.53 -13.64 39.21
N PRO A 157 -14.57 -14.28 38.63
CA PRO A 157 -14.38 -15.46 37.77
C PRO A 157 -13.20 -15.23 36.84
N LYS A 158 -12.31 -16.23 36.70
CA LYS A 158 -10.98 -16.14 36.04
C LYS A 158 -11.06 -15.57 34.62
N ILE A 159 -11.13 -14.24 34.50
CA ILE A 159 -10.96 -13.53 33.23
C ILE A 159 -9.46 -13.57 32.94
N ILE A 160 -9.10 -14.23 31.85
CA ILE A 160 -7.74 -14.22 31.32
C ILE A 160 -7.71 -13.18 30.21
N VAL A 161 -7.02 -12.06 30.46
CA VAL A 161 -6.73 -11.07 29.43
C VAL A 161 -5.37 -11.39 28.82
N ARG A 162 -5.30 -11.43 27.48
CA ARG A 162 -4.07 -11.60 26.72
C ARG A 162 -3.91 -10.46 25.73
N GLU A 163 -2.68 -9.99 25.58
CA GLU A 163 -2.32 -8.92 24.67
C GLU A 163 -1.17 -9.33 23.75
N HIS A 164 -1.22 -8.86 22.51
CA HIS A 164 -0.16 -8.98 21.52
C HIS A 164 -0.02 -7.68 20.75
N VAL A 165 1.22 -7.23 20.56
CA VAL A 165 1.54 -6.03 19.78
C VAL A 165 2.19 -6.47 18.48
N THR A 166 1.54 -6.11 17.37
CA THR A 166 1.98 -6.42 16.02
C THR A 166 2.64 -5.20 15.38
N THR A 167 3.75 -5.41 14.68
CA THR A 167 4.42 -4.40 13.87
C THR A 167 4.37 -4.82 12.40
N PRO A 168 3.40 -4.38 11.58
CA PRO A 168 3.20 -4.95 10.24
C PRO A 168 4.42 -4.93 9.30
N CYS A 169 5.30 -3.93 9.45
CA CYS A 169 6.57 -3.83 8.71
C CYS A 169 7.72 -4.68 9.31
N GLY A 170 7.49 -5.37 10.43
CA GLY A 170 8.48 -6.03 11.27
C GLY A 170 9.00 -5.11 12.38
N LYS A 171 9.59 -5.68 13.42
CA LYS A 171 10.16 -4.93 14.54
C LYS A 171 11.40 -4.12 14.10
N PRO A 172 11.56 -2.88 14.57
CA PRO A 172 12.79 -2.12 14.38
C PRO A 172 14.00 -2.86 14.95
N LYS A 173 15.15 -2.73 14.28
CA LYS A 173 16.42 -3.24 14.78
C LYS A 173 16.93 -2.35 15.93
N LYS A 174 17.93 -2.84 16.68
CA LYS A 174 18.57 -2.05 17.74
C LYS A 174 19.09 -0.72 17.19
N GLY A 175 18.62 0.38 17.75
CA GLY A 175 18.99 1.75 17.36
C GLY A 175 18.27 2.27 16.10
N GLU A 176 17.32 1.53 15.54
CA GLU A 176 16.39 1.96 14.49
C GLU A 176 15.08 2.41 15.11
N SER A 177 14.48 3.48 14.59
CA SER A 177 13.17 3.95 15.03
C SER A 177 12.03 3.22 14.31
N THR A 178 10.79 3.34 14.80
CA THR A 178 9.63 2.70 14.15
C THR A 178 9.43 3.27 12.75
N THR A 179 9.46 4.59 12.63
CA THR A 179 9.31 5.30 11.37
C THR A 179 10.44 4.97 10.40
N GLU A 180 11.69 4.91 10.86
CA GLU A 180 12.84 4.52 10.03
C GLU A 180 12.68 3.10 9.45
N ASN A 181 12.26 2.14 10.27
CA ASN A 181 12.03 0.77 9.81
C ASN A 181 10.91 0.72 8.75
N VAL A 182 9.79 1.43 8.96
CA VAL A 182 8.70 1.48 7.97
C VAL A 182 9.19 2.07 6.65
N ILE A 183 9.87 3.21 6.68
CA ILE A 183 10.46 3.86 5.50
C ILE A 183 11.33 2.87 4.72
N SER A 184 12.23 2.17 5.43
CA SER A 184 13.11 1.18 4.83
C SER A 184 12.32 0.07 4.12
N LYS A 185 11.30 -0.49 4.78
CA LYS A 185 10.50 -1.59 4.23
C LYS A 185 9.68 -1.17 3.02
N LEU A 186 9.19 0.07 2.99
CA LEU A 186 8.49 0.64 1.83
C LEU A 186 9.45 0.89 0.66
N ALA A 187 10.61 1.50 0.93
CA ALA A 187 11.61 1.83 -0.09
C ALA A 187 12.17 0.59 -0.80
N TYR A 188 12.18 -0.57 -0.14
CA TYR A 188 12.70 -1.82 -0.71
C TYR A 188 11.60 -2.76 -1.26
N ILE A 189 10.34 -2.33 -1.34
CA ILE A 189 9.31 -3.11 -2.04
C ILE A 189 9.78 -3.37 -3.48
N LYS A 190 9.76 -4.65 -3.89
CA LYS A 190 10.19 -5.10 -5.22
C LYS A 190 11.60 -4.63 -5.61
N GLY A 191 12.50 -4.48 -4.62
CA GLY A 191 13.80 -3.83 -4.78
C GLY A 191 14.72 -4.32 -5.91
N LYS A 192 14.56 -5.56 -6.38
CA LYS A 192 15.36 -6.16 -7.47
C LYS A 192 14.84 -5.85 -8.89
N GLU A 193 13.59 -5.38 -9.04
CA GLU A 193 13.02 -4.86 -10.30
C GLU A 193 13.20 -5.74 -11.54
N HIS A 194 13.28 -7.06 -11.34
CA HIS A 194 13.39 -8.02 -12.43
C HIS A 194 12.19 -7.98 -13.37
N GLN A 195 11.03 -7.54 -12.86
CA GLN A 195 9.76 -7.44 -13.58
C GLN A 195 9.59 -6.11 -14.33
N LEU A 196 10.48 -5.13 -14.15
CA LEU A 196 10.37 -3.79 -14.74
C LEU A 196 11.32 -3.58 -15.93
N SER A 197 10.89 -2.77 -16.88
CA SER A 197 11.64 -2.48 -18.11
C SER A 197 12.55 -1.27 -17.97
N LYS A 198 13.70 -1.33 -18.65
CA LYS A 198 14.56 -0.15 -18.84
C LYS A 198 14.04 0.76 -19.94
N ASP A 199 13.32 0.20 -20.90
CA ASP A 199 12.97 0.88 -22.17
C ASP A 199 11.54 1.42 -22.18
N LYS A 200 10.65 0.88 -21.34
CA LYS A 200 9.23 1.29 -21.24
C LYS A 200 8.95 1.97 -19.91
N THR A 201 7.98 2.90 -19.91
CA THR A 201 7.45 3.47 -18.66
C THR A 201 6.95 2.33 -17.77
N SER A 202 7.42 2.31 -16.53
CA SER A 202 7.22 1.23 -15.56
C SER A 202 6.68 1.80 -14.27
N ILE A 203 5.46 1.39 -13.90
CA ILE A 203 4.71 1.87 -12.75
C ILE A 203 4.54 0.73 -11.74
N LEU A 204 4.76 1.03 -10.46
CA LEU A 204 4.42 0.12 -9.37
C LEU A 204 3.08 0.54 -8.75
N TRP A 205 2.10 -0.36 -8.72
CA TRP A 205 0.85 -0.18 -7.99
C TRP A 205 0.96 -0.86 -6.63
N LEU A 206 0.96 -0.08 -5.55
CA LEU A 206 0.95 -0.57 -4.18
C LEU A 206 -0.49 -0.57 -3.65
N ASP A 207 -1.02 -1.76 -3.40
CA ASP A 207 -2.32 -1.93 -2.76
C ASP A 207 -2.17 -2.14 -1.26
N PHE A 208 -2.75 -1.23 -0.48
CA PHE A 208 -2.75 -1.25 0.99
C PHE A 208 -4.14 -1.57 1.56
N GLN A 209 -5.03 -2.22 0.79
CA GLN A 209 -6.41 -2.49 1.22
C GLN A 209 -6.58 -3.79 2.03
N ASP A 210 -5.50 -4.53 2.28
CA ASP A 210 -5.45 -5.64 3.25
C ASP A 210 -5.70 -5.14 4.69
N GLU A 211 -6.16 -6.03 5.58
CA GLU A 211 -6.47 -5.65 6.97
C GLU A 211 -5.24 -5.31 7.80
N SER A 212 -4.08 -5.85 7.43
CA SER A 212 -2.80 -5.55 8.08
C SER A 212 -2.43 -4.06 8.04
N TRP A 213 -3.08 -3.29 7.16
CA TRP A 213 -2.81 -1.88 6.89
C TRP A 213 -3.93 -0.94 7.32
N ASN A 214 -4.88 -1.40 8.15
CA ASN A 214 -5.96 -0.56 8.67
C ASN A 214 -5.41 0.75 9.29
N LEU A 215 -4.30 0.68 10.03
CA LEU A 215 -3.65 1.85 10.67
C LEU A 215 -2.82 2.71 9.71
N PHE A 216 -2.58 2.21 8.49
CA PHE A 216 -1.86 2.90 7.43
C PHE A 216 -2.80 3.56 6.41
N ASP A 217 -4.11 3.44 6.59
CA ASP A 217 -5.15 4.01 5.73
C ASP A 217 -5.33 5.52 5.98
N ASP A 218 -4.21 6.25 6.01
CA ASP A 218 -4.14 7.69 6.20
C ASP A 218 -3.26 8.31 5.12
N VAL A 219 -3.88 9.15 4.30
CA VAL A 219 -3.24 9.85 3.19
C VAL A 219 -2.18 10.87 3.66
N GLY A 220 -2.27 11.36 4.89
CA GLY A 220 -1.27 12.28 5.47
C GLY A 220 0.15 11.70 5.50
N ARG A 221 0.29 10.36 5.40
CA ARG A 221 1.59 9.67 5.32
C ARG A 221 2.34 9.88 4.00
N ILE A 222 1.68 10.45 2.98
CA ILE A 222 2.30 10.87 1.71
C ILE A 222 2.94 12.27 1.84
N LEU A 223 2.64 13.04 2.88
CA LEU A 223 3.26 14.34 3.10
C LEU A 223 4.65 14.19 3.74
N PRO A 224 5.61 15.09 3.46
CA PRO A 224 6.93 15.03 4.08
C PRO A 224 6.84 15.14 5.61
N ILE A 225 6.00 16.05 6.10
CA ILE A 225 5.79 16.31 7.52
C ILE A 225 4.29 16.36 7.76
N ARG A 226 3.85 15.72 8.84
CA ARG A 226 2.47 15.78 9.35
C ARG A 226 2.47 16.07 10.84
N THR A 227 1.35 16.56 11.34
CA THR A 227 1.14 16.82 12.76
C THR A 227 0.10 15.88 13.34
N TRP A 228 0.34 15.38 14.54
CA TRP A 228 -0.63 14.63 15.32
C TRP A 228 -0.35 14.83 16.80
N ASN A 229 -1.39 14.99 17.62
CA ASN A 229 -1.24 15.19 19.07
C ASN A 229 -0.17 16.24 19.44
N SER A 230 -0.20 17.42 18.79
CA SER A 230 0.74 18.53 18.99
C SER A 230 2.23 18.23 18.66
N ALA A 231 2.52 17.12 17.99
CA ALA A 231 3.87 16.75 17.59
C ALA A 231 3.99 16.56 16.08
N PHE A 232 5.22 16.71 15.57
CA PHE A 232 5.58 16.46 14.19
C PHE A 232 6.00 15.01 13.96
N TYR A 233 5.60 14.48 12.81
CA TYR A 233 5.92 13.14 12.32
C TYR A 233 6.33 13.21 10.86
N SER A 234 7.30 12.39 10.46
CA SER A 234 7.63 12.18 9.04
C SER A 234 6.58 11.29 8.38
N GLY A 235 6.15 11.63 7.16
CA GLY A 235 5.32 10.74 6.36
C GLY A 235 6.15 9.63 5.74
N GLU A 236 5.81 8.38 6.06
CA GLU A 236 6.65 7.23 5.76
C GLU A 236 6.76 6.97 4.26
N PHE A 237 5.70 7.23 3.49
CA PHE A 237 5.72 7.07 2.04
C PHE A 237 6.54 8.16 1.36
N TRP A 238 6.39 9.42 1.77
CA TRP A 238 7.21 10.51 1.21
C TRP A 238 8.70 10.21 1.38
N TYR A 239 9.11 9.82 2.58
CA TYR A 239 10.49 9.47 2.87
C TYR A 239 10.95 8.22 2.14
N ALA A 240 10.08 7.21 2.00
CA ALA A 240 10.41 5.98 1.29
C ALA A 240 10.74 6.22 -0.19
N PHE A 241 10.12 7.22 -0.83
CA PHE A 241 10.33 7.52 -2.25
C PHE A 241 11.30 8.68 -2.51
N TYR A 242 11.14 9.80 -1.78
CA TYR A 242 11.87 11.05 -2.01
C TYR A 242 12.91 11.41 -0.94
N GLY A 243 12.90 10.71 0.21
CA GLY A 243 13.83 10.96 1.30
C GLY A 243 15.29 10.78 0.87
N TRP A 244 16.23 11.39 1.59
CA TRP A 244 17.66 11.28 1.28
C TRP A 244 18.44 10.79 2.49
N LYS A 245 19.61 10.19 2.25
CA LYS A 245 20.48 9.75 3.33
C LYS A 245 20.81 10.91 4.27
N SER A 246 20.71 10.66 5.57
CA SER A 246 20.85 11.63 6.65
C SER A 246 19.71 12.65 6.80
N ALA A 247 18.62 12.54 6.04
CA ALA A 247 17.40 13.30 6.32
C ALA A 247 16.90 13.03 7.74
N ILE A 248 16.42 14.07 8.41
CA ILE A 248 15.87 13.95 9.77
C ILE A 248 14.55 13.22 9.71
N ILE A 249 14.36 12.25 10.60
CA ILE A 249 13.09 11.57 10.81
C ILE A 249 12.46 12.14 12.08
N PHE A 250 11.24 12.65 11.95
CA PHE A 250 10.43 13.12 13.07
C PHE A 250 9.53 11.98 13.56
N GLU A 251 9.62 11.67 14.85
CA GLU A 251 8.79 10.67 15.54
C GLU A 251 8.42 11.27 16.89
N MET A 252 7.21 11.85 16.98
CA MET A 252 6.74 12.59 18.16
C MET A 252 7.68 13.76 18.53
N SER A 253 8.02 14.58 17.53
CA SER A 253 8.93 15.71 17.72
C SER A 253 8.15 16.99 18.02
N GLU A 254 8.32 17.56 19.20
CA GLU A 254 7.60 18.75 19.67
C GLU A 254 8.50 20.00 19.59
N LEU A 255 7.90 21.20 19.58
CA LEU A 255 8.65 22.47 19.58
C LEU A 255 9.04 22.93 20.98
N ASP A 256 8.16 22.74 21.96
CA ASP A 256 8.30 23.29 23.31
C ASP A 256 8.97 22.34 24.30
N HIS A 257 9.27 21.12 23.86
CA HIS A 257 9.95 20.12 24.67
C HIS A 257 11.27 19.72 24.00
N PRO A 258 12.43 20.03 24.63
CA PRO A 258 13.72 19.66 24.07
C PRO A 258 13.76 18.15 23.90
N PHE A 259 14.12 17.71 22.70
CA PHE A 259 14.17 16.29 22.38
C PHE A 259 15.28 15.61 23.20
N TYR A 260 14.91 14.88 24.26
CA TYR A 260 15.86 14.19 25.16
C TYR A 260 16.53 12.93 24.55
N GLY A 261 16.60 12.84 23.22
CA GLY A 261 17.12 11.69 22.48
C GLY A 261 18.08 12.07 21.35
N LYS A 262 18.70 11.06 20.73
CA LYS A 262 19.45 11.26 19.49
C LYS A 262 18.47 11.42 18.34
N GLN A 263 18.56 12.53 17.61
CA GLN A 263 17.80 12.74 16.38
C GLN A 263 18.00 11.57 15.42
N VAL A 264 16.88 10.96 15.02
CA VAL A 264 16.88 9.83 14.08
C VAL A 264 17.12 10.38 12.68
N LYS A 265 17.98 9.70 11.91
CA LYS A 265 18.32 10.10 10.54
C LYS A 265 18.18 8.91 9.61
N MET A 266 17.71 9.16 8.39
CA MET A 266 17.67 8.15 7.33
C MET A 266 19.06 7.56 7.08
N ARG A 267 19.16 6.23 6.98
CA ARG A 267 20.43 5.54 6.68
C ARG A 267 20.69 5.34 5.20
N HIS A 268 19.67 5.47 4.36
CA HIS A 268 19.72 5.28 2.93
C HIS A 268 18.88 6.35 2.23
N ASP A 269 19.09 6.51 0.93
CA ASP A 269 18.23 7.32 0.09
C ASP A 269 16.87 6.65 -0.13
N GLY A 270 15.85 7.45 -0.41
CA GLY A 270 14.55 6.99 -0.85
C GLY A 270 14.64 6.33 -2.23
N ARG A 271 13.60 5.59 -2.59
CA ARG A 271 13.59 4.69 -3.75
C ARG A 271 13.97 5.40 -5.05
N PHE A 272 13.46 6.60 -5.30
CA PHE A 272 13.71 7.32 -6.55
C PHE A 272 15.14 7.88 -6.65
N LEU A 273 15.81 8.11 -5.52
CA LEU A 273 17.21 8.52 -5.46
C LEU A 273 18.20 7.34 -5.56
N GLN A 274 17.71 6.10 -5.44
CA GLN A 274 18.52 4.90 -5.67
C GLN A 274 18.52 4.54 -7.16
N SER A 275 19.45 3.67 -7.57
CA SER A 275 19.35 3.02 -8.89
C SER A 275 18.08 2.17 -8.97
N ASN A 276 17.15 2.60 -9.82
CA ASN A 276 15.83 2.01 -9.95
C ASN A 276 15.30 2.18 -11.39
N LYS A 277 14.32 1.39 -11.79
CA LYS A 277 13.65 1.40 -13.09
C LYS A 277 12.24 1.99 -13.01
N LEU A 278 11.82 2.46 -11.84
CA LEU A 278 10.49 2.97 -11.59
C LEU A 278 10.37 4.40 -12.11
N ASP A 279 9.31 4.63 -12.85
CA ASP A 279 8.99 5.95 -13.38
C ASP A 279 7.91 6.63 -12.52
N ALA A 280 7.07 5.83 -11.87
CA ALA A 280 6.15 6.29 -10.83
C ALA A 280 5.69 5.13 -9.94
N VAL A 281 5.03 5.50 -8.83
CA VAL A 281 4.26 4.59 -8.00
C VAL A 281 2.83 5.10 -7.85
N ILE A 282 1.86 4.20 -7.94
CA ILE A 282 0.47 4.43 -7.56
C ILE A 282 0.24 3.77 -6.20
N ILE A 283 -0.28 4.52 -5.24
CA ILE A 283 -0.58 4.00 -3.89
C ILE A 283 -2.10 4.01 -3.72
N SER A 284 -2.66 2.83 -3.48
CA SER A 284 -4.10 2.58 -3.32
C SER A 284 -4.41 2.27 -1.85
N PHE A 285 -5.06 3.23 -1.21
CA PHE A 285 -5.70 3.13 0.10
C PHE A 285 -7.20 2.82 -0.07
N SER A 286 -7.95 2.63 1.01
CA SER A 286 -9.39 2.33 0.88
C SER A 286 -10.20 3.52 0.33
N ARG A 287 -9.74 4.75 0.57
CA ARG A 287 -10.41 6.01 0.16
C ARG A 287 -9.50 7.03 -0.49
N ASN A 288 -8.29 6.63 -0.89
CA ASN A 288 -7.37 7.51 -1.60
C ASN A 288 -6.55 6.70 -2.61
N THR A 289 -6.41 7.22 -3.82
CA THR A 289 -5.51 6.72 -4.85
C THR A 289 -4.58 7.85 -5.25
N ILE A 290 -3.28 7.64 -5.12
CA ILE A 290 -2.29 8.73 -5.21
C ILE A 290 -1.16 8.30 -6.13
N VAL A 291 -0.64 9.25 -6.90
CA VAL A 291 0.49 9.02 -7.79
C VAL A 291 1.70 9.79 -7.26
N MET A 292 2.85 9.12 -7.18
CA MET A 292 4.14 9.73 -6.89
C MET A 292 5.09 9.42 -8.03
N GLU A 293 5.43 10.43 -8.84
CA GLU A 293 6.35 10.29 -9.98
C GLU A 293 7.81 10.34 -9.54
N ASN A 294 8.67 9.65 -10.29
CA ASN A 294 10.12 9.74 -10.13
C ASN A 294 10.64 10.98 -10.90
N PRO A 295 11.09 12.05 -10.22
CA PRO A 295 11.60 13.24 -10.90
C PRO A 295 12.86 12.96 -11.74
N TYR A 296 13.62 11.92 -11.38
CA TYR A 296 14.88 11.56 -12.03
C TYR A 296 14.68 10.55 -13.18
N SER A 297 13.43 10.16 -13.47
CA SER A 297 13.14 9.29 -14.60
C SER A 297 13.18 10.06 -15.92
N THR A 298 13.77 9.43 -16.94
CA THR A 298 13.72 9.90 -18.33
C THR A 298 12.45 9.46 -19.08
N LYS A 299 11.59 8.65 -18.45
CA LYS A 299 10.38 8.05 -19.02
C LYS A 299 9.14 8.52 -18.25
N ALA A 300 8.95 9.84 -18.20
CA ALA A 300 7.82 10.47 -17.50
C ALA A 300 6.48 9.87 -17.91
N ILE A 301 5.50 9.88 -17.00
CA ILE A 301 4.13 9.49 -17.33
C ILE A 301 3.62 10.40 -18.45
N LYS A 302 3.16 9.79 -19.54
CA LYS A 302 2.69 10.55 -20.70
C LYS A 302 1.36 11.25 -20.40
N PRO A 303 1.07 12.39 -21.06
CA PRO A 303 -0.16 13.16 -20.82
C PRO A 303 -1.46 12.36 -20.99
N TRP A 304 -1.50 11.41 -21.93
CA TRP A 304 -2.68 10.56 -22.12
C TRP A 304 -3.00 9.74 -20.87
N LEU A 305 -1.97 9.23 -20.18
CA LEU A 305 -2.16 8.42 -18.99
C LEU A 305 -2.64 9.30 -17.84
N TRP A 306 -2.11 10.51 -17.69
CA TRP A 306 -2.64 11.48 -16.71
C TRP A 306 -4.11 11.82 -16.92
N LYS A 307 -4.54 12.05 -18.16
CA LYS A 307 -5.96 12.27 -18.50
C LYS A 307 -6.86 11.10 -18.07
N LYS A 308 -6.30 9.90 -17.90
CA LYS A 308 -7.03 8.70 -17.46
C LYS A 308 -6.92 8.49 -15.95
N LEU A 309 -5.72 8.67 -15.37
CA LEU A 309 -5.47 8.46 -13.94
C LEU A 309 -6.37 9.32 -13.04
N ILE A 310 -6.77 10.53 -13.50
CA ILE A 310 -7.71 11.38 -12.76
C ILE A 310 -9.10 10.76 -12.55
N TYR A 311 -9.46 9.75 -13.36
CA TYR A 311 -10.72 9.03 -13.26
C TYR A 311 -10.62 7.77 -12.40
N LEU A 312 -9.44 7.44 -11.86
CA LEU A 312 -9.32 6.34 -10.92
C LEU A 312 -10.21 6.60 -9.68
N PRO A 313 -10.86 5.57 -9.13
CA PRO A 313 -11.61 5.71 -7.89
C PRO A 313 -10.74 6.30 -6.78
N TRP A 314 -11.29 7.29 -6.08
CA TRP A 314 -10.62 7.99 -4.98
C TRP A 314 -9.32 8.69 -5.36
N PHE A 315 -9.10 8.98 -6.65
CA PHE A 315 -7.92 9.72 -7.07
C PHE A 315 -7.83 11.06 -6.33
N ASN A 316 -6.66 11.32 -5.75
CA ASN A 316 -6.41 12.49 -4.93
C ASN A 316 -5.21 13.26 -5.47
N PHE A 317 -5.49 14.34 -6.20
CA PHE A 317 -4.48 15.13 -6.89
C PHE A 317 -3.64 15.94 -5.90
N GLU A 318 -4.27 16.45 -4.84
CA GLU A 318 -3.67 17.33 -3.83
C GLU A 318 -2.53 16.64 -3.07
N TYR A 319 -2.67 15.33 -2.84
CA TYR A 319 -1.63 14.51 -2.22
C TYR A 319 -0.69 13.83 -3.21
N SER A 320 -0.96 13.96 -4.52
CA SER A 320 -0.08 13.41 -5.56
C SER A 320 1.15 14.28 -5.76
N TYR A 321 2.26 13.63 -6.13
CA TYR A 321 3.52 14.25 -6.50
C TYR A 321 3.74 14.00 -7.99
N THR A 322 3.45 15.03 -8.77
CA THR A 322 3.35 14.95 -10.22
C THR A 322 4.06 16.13 -10.86
N ASN A 323 4.68 15.86 -12.01
CA ASN A 323 5.32 16.80 -12.91
C ASN A 323 4.30 17.36 -13.93
N TRP A 324 3.06 16.89 -13.91
CA TRP A 324 1.95 17.40 -14.71
C TRP A 324 1.03 18.26 -13.82
N LEU A 325 0.62 19.47 -14.19
CA LEU A 325 0.80 20.17 -15.48
C LEU A 325 2.06 21.05 -15.57
N VAL A 326 2.70 21.36 -14.44
CA VAL A 326 3.58 22.54 -14.31
C VAL A 326 5.08 22.21 -14.46
N SER A 327 5.43 20.92 -14.54
CA SER A 327 6.80 20.42 -14.70
C SER A 327 7.77 20.92 -13.62
N ASP A 328 7.29 21.03 -12.38
CA ASP A 328 8.01 21.59 -11.23
C ASP A 328 8.22 20.57 -10.09
N LEU A 329 8.08 19.27 -10.36
CA LEU A 329 8.12 18.23 -9.32
C LEU A 329 9.43 18.27 -8.50
N GLU A 330 10.57 18.46 -9.16
CA GLU A 330 11.86 18.62 -8.48
C GLU A 330 11.86 19.83 -7.53
N GLN A 331 11.29 20.95 -7.96
CA GLN A 331 11.20 22.16 -7.15
C GLN A 331 10.30 21.96 -5.93
N LYS A 332 9.15 21.29 -6.12
CA LYS A 332 8.25 20.90 -5.02
C LYS A 332 8.97 20.04 -3.98
N ILE A 333 9.69 19.01 -4.43
CA ILE A 333 10.47 18.13 -3.56
C ILE A 333 11.56 18.91 -2.84
N ASP A 334 12.28 19.80 -3.53
CA ASP A 334 13.32 20.61 -2.91
C ASP A 334 12.79 21.61 -1.88
N LEU A 335 11.60 22.18 -2.10
CA LEU A 335 10.90 22.98 -1.10
C LEU A 335 10.57 22.14 0.14
N ASP A 336 10.11 20.91 -0.03
CA ASP A 336 9.83 20.00 1.07
C ASP A 336 11.10 19.60 1.84
N LYS A 337 12.22 19.35 1.15
CA LYS A 337 13.54 19.16 1.80
C LYS A 337 13.91 20.37 2.64
N LYS A 338 13.73 21.60 2.10
CA LYS A 338 14.02 22.85 2.83
C LYS A 338 13.14 22.98 4.08
N LYS A 339 11.85 22.63 4.01
CA LYS A 339 10.95 22.62 5.18
C LYS A 339 11.43 21.66 6.26
N ILE A 340 11.80 20.42 5.89
CA ILE A 340 12.34 19.41 6.83
C ILE A 340 13.60 19.94 7.52
N ILE A 341 14.54 20.48 6.75
CA ILE A 341 15.79 21.03 7.28
C ILE A 341 15.51 22.22 8.21
N ALA A 342 14.63 23.14 7.80
CA ALA A 342 14.26 24.29 8.62
C ALA A 342 13.63 23.85 9.95
N LEU A 343 12.64 22.97 9.91
CA LEU A 343 11.96 22.46 11.10
C LEU A 343 12.94 21.76 12.05
N SER A 344 13.88 20.98 11.51
CA SER A 344 14.86 20.26 12.35
C SER A 344 15.71 21.18 13.22
N LYS A 345 15.94 22.45 12.81
CA LYS A 345 16.70 23.43 13.59
C LYS A 345 15.94 23.92 14.83
N TYR A 346 14.61 23.90 14.80
CA TYR A 346 13.77 24.31 15.93
C TYR A 346 13.52 23.19 16.94
N ILE A 347 13.63 21.93 16.49
CA ILE A 347 13.40 20.73 17.33
C ILE A 347 14.71 20.23 17.99
N SER A 348 15.88 20.66 17.49
CA SER A 348 17.20 20.23 17.97
C SER A 348 17.85 21.18 18.98
N LEU A 349 17.12 22.18 19.47
CA LEU A 349 17.48 23.09 20.56
C LEU A 349 16.64 22.71 21.78
#